data_AF-A0A958VU82-F1
#
_entry.id   AF-A0A958VU82-F1
#
_cell.length_a   1.000
_cell.length_b   1.000
_cell.length_c   1.000
_cell.angle_alpha   90.00
_cell.angle_beta   90.00
_cell.angle_gamma   90.00
#
_symmetry.space_group_name_H-M   'P 1'
#
loop_
_entity.id
_entity.type
_entity.pdbx_description
1 polymer ?
#
loop_
_entity_poly.entity_id
_entity_poly.type
_entity_poly.pdbx_seq_one_letter_code
_entity_poly.pdbx_strand_id
1 'polypeptide(L)' 'MRALFILFLLVGITLLTSCESVKPYQRVYLNDYEMKMGAPGSRGFEQYVCTIREGASGGGSTKTSGGCGCN' A
#
# COMPACT_ATOMS: atom_id res chain seq x y z
N MET A 1 -20.71 -30.98 -4.93
CA MET A 1 -19.27 -30.63 -5.04
C MET A 1 -18.93 -29.85 -6.31
N ARG A 2 -19.34 -30.30 -7.51
CA ARG A 2 -19.07 -29.60 -8.78
C ARG A 2 -19.66 -28.17 -8.86
N ALA A 3 -20.90 -27.97 -8.41
CA ALA A 3 -21.53 -26.65 -8.38
C ALA A 3 -20.83 -25.65 -7.43
N LEU A 4 -20.30 -26.14 -6.30
CA LEU A 4 -19.53 -25.34 -5.34
C LEU A 4 -18.19 -24.88 -5.94
N PHE A 5 -17.54 -25.75 -6.72
CA PHE A 5 -16.30 -25.41 -7.42
C PHE A 5 -16.52 -24.36 -8.51
N ILE A 6 -17.63 -24.46 -9.25
CA ILE A 6 -18.02 -23.47 -10.27
C ILE A 6 -18.33 -22.12 -9.63
N LEU A 7 -19.06 -22.10 -8.51
CA LEU A 7 -19.36 -20.88 -7.75
C LEU A 7 -18.08 -20.18 -7.29
N PHE A 8 -17.12 -20.94 -6.74
CA PHE A 8 -15.84 -20.41 -6.28
C PHE A 8 -15.03 -19.76 -7.43
N LEU A 9 -15.01 -20.40 -8.60
CA LEU A 9 -14.35 -19.86 -9.79
C LEU A 9 -15.00 -18.55 -10.27
N LEU A 10 -16.33 -18.48 -10.23
CA LEU A 10 -17.10 -17.32 -10.67
C LEU A 10 -16.88 -16.11 -9.74
N VAL A 11 -16.78 -16.34 -8.43
CA VAL A 11 -16.42 -15.32 -7.43
C VAL A 11 -14.96 -14.89 -7.57
N GLY A 12 -14.05 -15.79 -7.93
CA GLY A 12 -12.65 -15.45 -8.16
C GLY A 12 -12.46 -14.44 -9.30
N ILE A 13 -13.22 -14.57 -10.39
CA ILE A 13 -13.08 -13.73 -11.58
C ILE A 13 -13.51 -12.27 -11.33
N THR A 14 -14.50 -12.03 -10.46
CA THR A 14 -14.97 -10.67 -10.16
C THR A 14 -13.96 -9.84 -9.37
N LEU A 15 -12.97 -10.47 -8.73
CA LEU A 15 -11.90 -9.76 -7.99
C LEU A 15 -10.86 -9.13 -8.91
N LEU A 16 -10.75 -9.57 -10.17
CA LEU A 16 -9.75 -9.06 -11.12
C LEU A 16 -10.20 -7.78 -11.85
N THR A 17 -11.45 -7.34 -11.69
CA THR A 17 -12.00 -6.17 -12.42
C THR A 17 -11.65 -4.82 -11.80
N SER A 18 -10.82 -4.77 -10.75
CA SER A 18 -10.48 -3.54 -10.03
C SER A 18 -9.26 -2.79 -10.60
N CYS A 19 -8.57 -3.36 -11.59
CA CYS A 19 -7.39 -2.74 -12.19
C CYS A 19 -7.81 -1.75 -13.29
N GLU A 20 -7.69 -0.45 -13.00
CA GLU A 20 -8.03 0.63 -13.92
C GLU A 20 -6.79 1.46 -14.30
N SER A 21 -6.74 1.94 -15.54
CA SER A 21 -5.64 2.79 -16.01
C SER A 21 -5.84 4.25 -15.60
N VAL A 22 -4.80 4.86 -15.04
CA VAL A 22 -4.85 6.27 -14.61
C VAL A 22 -4.88 7.19 -15.83
N LYS A 23 -5.84 8.12 -15.85
CA LYS A 23 -6.00 9.07 -16.96
C LYS A 23 -4.77 9.98 -17.06
N PRO A 24 -4.34 10.38 -18.27
CA PRO A 24 -3.09 11.13 -18.46
C PRO A 24 -2.93 12.38 -17.58
N TYR A 25 -4.02 13.14 -17.39
CA TYR A 25 -4.02 14.36 -16.58
C TYR A 25 -3.95 14.11 -15.07
N GLN A 26 -4.35 12.92 -14.59
CA GLN A 26 -4.24 12.55 -13.17
C GLN A 26 -2.81 12.14 -12.79
N ARG A 27 -1.95 11.85 -13.78
CA ARG A 27 -0.56 11.47 -13.53
C ARG A 27 0.27 12.60 -12.90
N VAL A 28 -0.20 13.84 -12.95
CA VAL A 28 0.43 14.98 -12.25
C VAL A 28 0.47 14.74 -10.74
N TYR A 29 -0.60 14.17 -10.16
CA TYR A 29 -0.68 13.88 -8.73
C TYR A 29 0.20 12.69 -8.35
N LEU A 30 0.38 11.72 -9.25
CA LEU A 30 1.29 10.60 -9.02
C LEU A 30 2.77 10.99 -9.14
N ASN A 31 3.06 12.09 -9.83
CA ASN A 31 4.42 12.61 -9.99
C ASN A 31 4.81 13.60 -8.88
N ASP A 32 4.00 13.68 -7.82
CA ASP A 32 4.31 14.45 -6.64
C ASP A 32 5.58 13.92 -5.95
N TYR A 33 6.36 14.81 -5.35
CA TYR A 33 7.53 14.46 -4.56
C TYR A 33 7.21 13.46 -3.45
N GLU A 34 6.05 13.61 -2.80
CA GLU A 34 5.61 12.72 -1.71
C GLU A 34 5.21 11.32 -2.20
N MET A 35 4.81 11.19 -3.47
CA MET A 35 4.37 9.94 -4.10
C MET A 35 5.53 9.16 -4.72
N LYS A 36 6.75 9.70 -4.71
CA LYS A 36 7.93 8.98 -5.20
C LYS A 36 8.24 7.78 -4.33
N MET A 37 8.60 6.67 -4.97
CA MET A 37 9.04 5.46 -4.29
C MET A 37 10.33 5.75 -3.51
N GLY A 38 10.26 5.71 -2.18
CA GLY A 38 11.38 5.96 -1.29
C GLY A 38 11.00 6.80 -0.07
N ALA A 39 11.88 6.84 0.92
CA ALA A 39 11.71 7.72 2.06
C ALA A 39 12.39 9.08 1.79
N PRO A 40 11.67 10.22 1.88
CA PRO A 40 12.34 11.53 1.93
C PRO A 40 13.22 11.60 3.18
N GLY A 41 14.24 12.47 3.17
CA GLY A 41 15.17 12.60 4.29
C GLY A 41 14.50 12.96 5.63
N SER A 42 13.33 13.60 5.59
CA SER A 42 12.51 13.95 6.75
C SER A 42 11.69 12.80 7.34
N ARG A 43 11.49 11.69 6.60
CA ARG A 43 10.58 10.60 7.01
C ARG A 43 10.97 9.93 8.33
N GLY A 44 12.26 9.88 8.66
CA GLY A 44 12.74 9.26 9.90
C GLY A 44 12.26 9.96 11.17
N PHE A 45 12.18 11.29 11.15
CA PHE A 45 11.69 12.08 12.30
C PHE A 45 10.17 11.97 12.45
N GLU A 46 9.44 12.05 11.34
CA GLU A 46 7.98 11.89 11.33
C GLU A 46 7.57 10.50 11.84
N GLN A 47 8.23 9.45 11.35
CA GLN A 47 8.01 8.08 11.81
C GLN A 47 8.29 7.95 13.31
N TYR A 48 9.34 8.61 13.82
CA TYR A 48 9.65 8.60 15.25
C TYR A 48 8.52 9.22 16.09
N VAL A 49 7.96 10.35 15.65
CA VAL A 49 6.81 10.98 16.32
C VAL A 49 5.59 10.06 16.32
N CYS A 50 5.26 9.44 15.18
CA CYS A 50 4.13 8.51 15.09
C CYS A 50 4.36 7.24 15.92
N THR A 51 5.56 6.66 15.92
CA THR A 51 5.87 5.46 16.73
C THR A 51 5.73 5.72 18.22
N ILE A 52 6.22 6.86 18.72
CA ILE A 52 6.14 7.19 20.16
C ILE A 52 4.69 7.45 20.60
N ARG A 53 3.81 7.92 19.70
CA ARG A 53 2.41 8.26 20.03
C ARG A 53 1.41 7.14 19.76
N GLU A 54 1.60 6.39 18.69
CA GLU A 54 0.64 5.41 18.15
C GLU A 54 1.10 3.96 18.32
N GLY A 55 2.34 3.73 18.78
CA GLY A 55 2.87 2.41 19.13
C GLY A 55 3.14 1.47 17.96
N ALA A 56 2.68 1.81 16.75
CA ALA A 56 2.95 1.06 15.52
C ALA A 56 3.11 2.03 14.36
N SER A 57 4.19 1.86 13.59
CA SER A 57 4.40 2.61 12.36
C SER A 57 4.42 1.65 11.18
N GLY A 58 3.58 1.89 10.18
CA GLY A 58 3.35 0.99 9.04
C GLY A 58 4.61 0.72 8.21
N GLY A 59 4.63 -0.43 7.52
CA GLY A 59 5.79 -1.04 6.85
C GLY A 59 6.63 -0.08 5.99
N GLY A 60 7.90 0.06 6.38
CA GLY A 60 8.98 0.58 5.56
C GLY A 60 10.15 -0.39 5.60
N SER A 61 10.76 -0.68 4.44
CA SER A 61 11.83 -1.68 4.27
C SER A 61 13.17 -1.31 4.91
N THR A 62 13.21 -0.32 5.80
CA THR A 62 14.44 0.17 6.44
C THR A 62 14.12 0.53 7.88
N LYS A 63 14.34 -0.42 8.80
CA LYS A 63 13.95 -0.33 10.22
C LYS A 63 14.51 0.92 10.92
N THR A 64 13.72 1.52 11.81
CA THR A 64 14.25 2.06 13.07
C THR A 64 13.32 1.91 14.29
N SER A 65 12.01 1.66 14.17
CA SER A 65 11.22 1.09 15.29
C SER A 65 9.77 0.68 14.92
N GLY A 66 9.46 -0.59 15.16
CA GLY A 66 8.12 -1.09 15.53
C GLY A 66 7.00 -1.06 14.48
N GLY A 67 7.04 -1.95 13.50
CA GLY A 67 5.91 -2.20 12.59
C GLY A 67 5.99 -3.57 11.93
N CYS A 68 4.84 -4.12 11.49
CA CYS A 68 4.67 -5.44 10.83
C CYS A 68 5.70 -5.72 9.72
N GLY A 69 6.32 -4.69 9.13
CA GLY A 69 7.36 -4.88 8.10
C GLY A 69 6.86 -5.76 6.96
N CYS A 70 5.57 -5.69 6.67
CA CYS A 70 4.90 -6.53 5.71
C CYS A 70 5.12 -5.89 4.33
N ASN A 71 6.09 -6.48 3.62
CA ASN A 71 6.48 -6.20 2.23
C ASN A 71 5.36 -6.63 1.28
#